data_AF-A0A2J8K6A6-F1
#
_entry.id   AF-A0A2J8K6A6-F1
#
_cell.length_a   1.000
_cell.length_b   1.000
_cell.length_c   1.000
_cell.angle_alpha   90.00
_cell.angle_beta   90.00
_cell.angle_gamma   90.00
#
_symmetry.space_group_name_H-M   'P 1'
#
loop_
_entity.id
_entity.type
_entity.pdbx_description
1 polymer ?
#
loop_
_entity_poly.entity_id
_entity_poly.type
_entity_poly.pdbx_seq_one_letter_code
_entity_poly.pdbx_strand_id
1 'polypeptide(L)'
;ELATLQDIGKCVEEILGYLKSCFSREPMMATVCVQQLLKTLFGTNLASQFDGLSSNPSKSQGRAQRLGSSSVRPGLYHYCFMAPYTHFTQALADASLRNMVQAEQEHDTSG
;
A
#
# COMPACT_ATOMS: atom_id res chain seq x y z
N GLU A 1 -14.32 6.19 0.01
CA GLU A 1 -12.87 6.02 -0.15
C GLU A 1 -12.21 7.15 -0.96
N LEU A 2 -12.79 7.61 -2.09
CA LEU A 2 -12.18 8.67 -2.91
C LEU A 2 -12.66 10.10 -2.64
N ALA A 3 -13.80 10.27 -1.96
CA ALA A 3 -14.31 11.60 -1.61
C ALA A 3 -13.39 12.26 -0.57
N THR A 4 -13.15 13.56 -0.71
CA THR A 4 -12.45 14.39 0.28
C THR A 4 -13.43 14.98 1.28
N LEU A 5 -12.90 15.56 2.37
CA LEU A 5 -13.72 16.33 3.31
C LEU A 5 -14.44 17.50 2.64
N GLN A 6 -13.82 18.13 1.64
CA GLN A 6 -14.41 19.23 0.89
C GLN A 6 -15.63 18.78 0.07
N ASP A 7 -15.56 17.58 -0.53
CA ASP A 7 -16.65 17.01 -1.32
C ASP A 7 -17.88 16.70 -0.46
N ILE A 8 -17.66 16.15 0.74
CA ILE A 8 -18.74 15.62 1.58
C ILE A 8 -19.21 16.57 2.69
N GLY A 9 -18.41 17.58 3.03
CA GLY A 9 -18.67 18.45 4.18
C GLY A 9 -20.01 19.19 4.12
N LYS A 10 -20.53 19.43 2.90
CA LYS A 10 -21.83 20.09 2.69
C LYS A 10 -23.03 19.14 2.72
N CYS A 11 -22.83 17.84 2.52
CA CYS A 11 -23.92 16.85 2.40
C CYS A 11 -23.88 15.77 3.50
N VAL A 12 -22.98 15.87 4.47
CA VAL A 12 -22.85 14.91 5.58
C VAL A 12 -24.17 14.74 6.35
N GLU A 13 -24.88 15.83 6.63
CA GLU A 13 -26.15 15.79 7.37
C GLU A 13 -27.25 15.08 6.57
N GLU A 14 -27.33 15.34 5.27
CA GLU A 14 -28.28 14.68 4.37
C GLU A 14 -28.01 13.18 4.28
N ILE A 15 -26.74 12.78 4.13
CA ILE A 15 -26.33 11.38 4.10
C ILE A 15 -26.72 10.67 5.41
N LEU A 16 -26.45 11.30 6.56
CA LEU A 16 -26.85 10.74 7.85
C LEU A 16 -28.36 10.62 8.00
N GLY A 17 -29.12 11.59 7.46
CA GLY A 17 -30.58 11.53 7.37
C GLY A 17 -31.06 10.30 6.59
N TYR A 18 -30.50 10.04 5.41
CA TYR A 18 -30.83 8.85 4.63
C TYR A 18 -30.43 7.56 5.34
N LEU A 19 -29.23 7.51 5.92
CA LEU A 19 -28.76 6.31 6.62
C LEU A 19 -29.62 5.98 7.83
N LYS A 20 -30.14 6.98 8.55
CA LYS A 20 -31.09 6.79 9.65
C LYS A 20 -32.37 6.10 9.17
N SER A 21 -32.91 6.51 8.03
CA SER A 21 -34.10 5.88 7.43
C SER A 21 -33.80 4.47 6.88
N CYS A 22 -32.60 4.26 6.32
CA CYS A 22 -32.19 2.95 5.77
C CYS A 22 -31.85 1.91 6.86
N PHE A 23 -31.55 2.35 8.08
CA PHE A 23 -31.05 1.47 9.14
C PHE A 23 -32.03 0.36 9.51
N SER A 24 -33.34 0.61 9.45
CA SER A 24 -34.36 -0.42 9.76
C SER A 24 -34.42 -1.55 8.73
N ARG A 25 -33.93 -1.30 7.49
CA ARG A 25 -33.97 -2.27 6.39
C ARG A 25 -32.65 -3.01 6.23
N GLU A 26 -31.53 -2.29 6.21
CA GLU A 26 -30.19 -2.86 6.01
C GLU A 26 -29.18 -2.31 7.04
N PRO A 27 -29.31 -2.68 8.33
CA PRO A 27 -28.50 -2.10 9.40
C PRO A 27 -27.00 -2.36 9.22
N MET A 28 -26.63 -3.52 8.66
CA MET A 28 -25.25 -3.88 8.39
C MET A 28 -24.61 -2.93 7.36
N MET A 29 -25.28 -2.71 6.23
CA MET A 29 -24.77 -1.84 5.17
C MET A 29 -24.81 -0.37 5.58
N ALA A 30 -25.85 0.05 6.30
CA ALA A 30 -25.91 1.39 6.88
C ALA A 30 -24.73 1.66 7.82
N THR A 31 -24.35 0.67 8.65
CA THR A 31 -23.18 0.77 9.53
C THR A 31 -21.89 0.90 8.74
N VAL A 32 -21.71 0.11 7.67
CA VAL A 32 -20.53 0.21 6.77
C VAL A 32 -20.47 1.61 6.12
N CYS A 33 -21.62 2.16 5.69
CA CYS A 33 -21.67 3.52 5.14
C CYS A 33 -21.29 4.58 6.18
N VAL A 34 -21.76 4.47 7.42
CA VAL A 34 -21.35 5.38 8.51
C VAL A 34 -19.85 5.27 8.77
N GLN A 35 -19.30 4.05 8.85
CA GLN A 35 -17.86 3.84 8.99
C GLN A 35 -17.08 4.50 7.85
N GLN A 36 -17.58 4.40 6.61
CA GLN A 36 -16.95 5.04 5.46
C GLN A 36 -17.02 6.57 5.52
N LEU A 37 -18.14 7.11 5.99
CA LEU A 37 -18.32 8.55 6.19
C LEU A 37 -17.34 9.08 7.24
N LEU A 38 -17.19 8.36 8.36
CA LEU A 38 -16.24 8.70 9.42
C LEU A 38 -14.80 8.67 8.90
N LYS A 39 -14.41 7.69 8.08
CA LYS A 39 -13.08 7.68 7.45
C LYS A 39 -12.83 8.96 6.65
N THR A 40 -13.81 9.44 5.90
CA THR A 40 -13.67 10.69 5.13
C THR A 40 -13.62 11.92 6.04
N LEU A 41 -14.47 11.99 7.07
CA LEU A 41 -14.51 13.11 8.00
C LEU A 41 -13.22 13.27 8.81
N PHE A 42 -12.62 12.16 9.22
CA PHE A 42 -11.37 12.15 9.99
C PHE A 42 -10.11 11.99 9.14
N GLY A 43 -10.24 12.03 7.80
CA GLY A 43 -9.10 11.98 6.90
C GLY A 43 -8.31 10.67 6.93
N THR A 44 -8.95 9.56 7.25
CA THR A 44 -8.33 8.22 7.25
C THR A 44 -8.75 7.37 6.05
N ASN A 45 -9.43 7.96 5.07
CA ASN A 45 -9.79 7.30 3.82
C ASN A 45 -8.62 7.30 2.80
N LEU A 46 -8.80 6.56 1.70
CA LEU A 46 -7.75 6.43 0.68
C LEU A 46 -7.29 7.78 0.09
N ALA A 47 -8.20 8.70 -0.21
CA ALA A 47 -7.85 10.00 -0.78
C ALA A 47 -6.96 10.83 0.17
N SER A 48 -7.28 10.85 1.45
CA SER A 48 -6.49 11.55 2.47
C SER A 48 -5.13 10.90 2.74
N GLN A 49 -5.06 9.56 2.71
CA GLN A 49 -3.81 8.83 2.88
C GLN A 49 -2.87 8.99 1.68
N PHE A 50 -3.42 9.08 0.46
CA PHE A 50 -2.61 9.25 -0.74
C PHE A 50 -1.90 10.61 -0.77
N ASP A 51 -2.57 11.68 -0.35
CA ASP A 51 -1.95 13.01 -0.25
C ASP A 51 -0.78 13.00 0.75
N GLY A 52 -0.95 12.32 1.89
CA GLY A 52 0.11 12.12 2.88
C GLY A 52 1.32 11.31 2.36
N LEU A 53 1.10 10.32 1.49
CA LEU A 53 2.18 9.52 0.89
C LEU A 53 2.97 10.28 -0.19
N SER A 54 2.37 11.27 -0.85
CA SER A 54 3.09 12.12 -1.83
C SER A 54 4.20 12.95 -1.16
N SER A 55 4.06 13.25 0.13
CA SER A 55 5.02 14.03 0.91
C SER A 55 6.28 13.26 1.32
N ASN A 56 6.29 11.94 1.15
CA ASN A 56 7.43 11.11 1.45
C ASN A 56 7.70 10.19 0.26
N PRO A 57 8.69 10.49 -0.62
CA PRO A 57 9.18 9.52 -1.58
C PRO A 57 9.91 8.43 -0.78
N SER A 58 9.13 7.57 -0.12
CA SER A 58 9.63 6.45 0.65
C SER A 58 10.22 5.45 -0.34
N LYS A 59 11.52 5.65 -0.60
CA LYS A 59 12.50 4.66 -1.04
C LYS A 59 11.88 3.60 -1.95
N SER A 60 11.51 3.99 -3.17
CA SER A 60 11.57 3.02 -4.28
C SER A 60 13.05 2.69 -4.45
N GLN A 61 13.48 1.71 -3.64
CA GLN A 61 14.82 1.19 -3.55
C GLN A 61 15.30 0.85 -4.96
N GLY A 62 16.49 1.36 -5.28
CA GLY A 62 17.00 1.47 -6.63
C GLY A 62 16.71 0.24 -7.48
N ARG A 63 15.78 0.40 -8.43
CA ARG A 63 15.92 -0.32 -9.69
C ARG A 63 17.20 0.23 -10.30
N ALA A 64 18.30 -0.49 -10.10
CA ALA A 64 19.53 -0.29 -10.83
C ALA A 64 19.13 -0.11 -12.30
N GLN A 65 19.23 1.13 -12.79
CA GLN A 65 19.14 1.41 -14.21
C GLN A 65 20.34 0.70 -14.83
N ARG A 66 20.14 -0.56 -15.22
CA ARG A 66 21.06 -1.22 -16.13
C ARG A 66 20.95 -0.45 -17.44
N LEU A 67 21.96 0.38 -17.67
CA LEU A 67 22.22 1.08 -18.91
C LEU A 67 22.08 0.08 -20.07
N GLY A 68 21.22 0.40 -21.01
CA GLY A 68 21.09 -0.31 -22.29
C GLY A 68 20.00 -1.37 -22.31
N SER A 69 18.81 -1.00 -22.73
CA SER A 69 18.25 -1.61 -23.95
C SER A 69 17.11 -0.76 -24.48
N SER A 70 17.03 -0.71 -25.81
CA SER A 70 15.94 -0.14 -26.62
C SER A 70 14.55 -0.42 -26.06
N SER A 71 13.55 0.35 -26.48
CA SER A 71 12.10 0.19 -26.27
C SER A 71 11.49 -1.15 -26.75
N VAL A 72 12.28 -2.20 -26.84
CA VAL A 72 11.92 -3.54 -27.33
C VAL A 72 11.66 -4.41 -26.10
N ARG A 73 10.47 -5.01 -26.07
CA ARG A 73 10.05 -5.96 -25.05
C ARG A 73 11.15 -7.02 -24.82
N PRO A 74 11.39 -7.46 -23.57
CA PRO A 74 12.43 -8.45 -23.30
C PRO A 74 12.26 -9.73 -24.12
N GLY A 75 13.37 -10.29 -24.64
CA GLY A 75 13.36 -11.51 -25.45
C GLY A 75 13.19 -12.80 -24.62
N LEU A 76 13.11 -13.96 -25.29
CA LEU A 76 12.85 -15.25 -24.65
C LEU A 76 13.88 -15.62 -23.58
N TYR A 77 15.18 -15.32 -23.80
CA TYR A 77 16.23 -15.52 -22.80
C TYR A 77 15.97 -14.75 -21.49
N HIS A 78 15.36 -13.56 -21.59
CA HIS A 78 15.00 -12.81 -20.40
C HIS A 78 13.96 -13.54 -19.56
N TYR A 79 12.89 -14.02 -20.20
CA TYR A 79 11.80 -14.70 -19.49
C TYR A 79 12.19 -16.07 -18.96
N CYS A 80 12.93 -16.85 -19.75
CA CYS A 80 13.28 -18.22 -19.38
C CYS A 80 14.44 -18.31 -18.39
N PHE A 81 15.41 -17.38 -18.46
CA PHE A 81 16.66 -17.51 -17.70
C PHE A 81 17.00 -16.28 -16.88
N MET A 82 17.08 -15.09 -17.48
CA MET A 82 17.57 -13.92 -16.72
C MET A 82 16.63 -13.49 -15.61
N ALA A 83 15.32 -13.42 -15.84
CA ALA A 83 14.36 -13.00 -14.81
C ALA A 83 14.27 -14.02 -13.66
N PRO A 84 14.11 -15.34 -13.91
CA PRO A 84 14.15 -16.34 -12.85
C PRO A 84 15.48 -16.34 -12.07
N TYR A 85 16.61 -16.27 -12.78
CA TYR A 85 17.94 -16.21 -12.15
C TYR A 85 18.10 -14.94 -11.29
N THR A 86 17.69 -13.78 -11.79
CA THR A 86 17.78 -12.52 -11.05
C THR A 86 16.96 -12.61 -9.76
N HIS A 87 15.71 -13.04 -9.82
CA HIS A 87 14.86 -13.20 -8.63
C HIS A 87 15.47 -14.18 -7.62
N PHE A 88 16.01 -15.31 -8.10
CA PHE A 88 16.68 -16.29 -7.24
C PHE A 88 17.89 -15.69 -6.51
N THR A 89 18.80 -15.04 -7.25
CA THR A 89 20.00 -14.44 -6.64
C THR A 89 19.67 -13.30 -5.69
N GLN A 90 18.62 -12.53 -5.95
CA GLN A 90 18.17 -11.48 -5.05
C GLN A 90 17.59 -12.05 -3.75
N ALA A 91 16.77 -13.10 -3.84
CA ALA A 91 16.25 -13.79 -2.67
C ALA A 91 17.37 -14.40 -1.80
N LEU A 92 18.45 -14.91 -2.43
CA LEU A 92 19.63 -15.38 -1.70
C LEU A 92 20.33 -14.24 -0.95
N ALA A 93 20.55 -13.10 -1.60
CA ALA A 93 21.17 -11.94 -0.95
C ALA A 93 20.33 -11.40 0.22
N ASP A 94 19.01 -11.32 0.03
CA ASP A 94 18.07 -10.89 1.08
C ASP A 94 18.06 -11.86 2.27
N ALA A 95 18.14 -13.18 2.01
CA ALA A 95 18.23 -14.19 3.05
C ALA A 95 19.55 -14.13 3.81
N SER A 96 20.67 -13.87 3.13
CA SER A 96 21.98 -13.68 3.77
C SER A 96 21.97 -12.51 4.74
N LEU A 97 21.39 -11.36 4.35
CA LEU A 97 21.26 -10.19 5.24
C LEU A 97 20.43 -10.50 6.49
N ARG A 98 19.32 -11.24 6.34
CA ARG A 98 18.49 -11.66 7.48
C ARG A 98 19.23 -12.60 8.42
N ASN A 99 19.99 -13.55 7.88
CA ASN A 99 20.79 -14.48 8.67
C ASN A 99 21.92 -13.76 9.43
N MET A 100 22.55 -12.74 8.84
CA MET A 100 23.55 -11.91 9.53
C MET A 100 22.92 -11.16 10.71
N VAL A 101 21.76 -10.53 10.51
CA VAL A 101 21.04 -9.82 11.59
C VAL A 101 20.64 -10.78 12.73
N GLN A 102 20.23 -12.01 12.40
CA GLN A 102 19.90 -13.02 13.40
C GLN A 102 21.14 -13.51 14.17
N ALA A 103 22.27 -13.69 13.49
CA ALA A 103 23.53 -14.09 14.12
C ALA A 103 24.11 -13.00 15.05
N GLU A 104 23.91 -11.72 14.73
CA GLU A 104 24.28 -10.61 15.63
C GLU A 104 23.43 -10.60 16.90
N GLN A 105 22.13 -10.90 16.79
CA GLN A 105 21.22 -10.91 17.94
C GLN A 105 21.48 -12.06 18.93
N GLU A 106 21.97 -13.21 18.46
CA GLU A 106 22.36 -14.34 19.33
C GLU A 106 23.61 -14.03 20.16
N HIS A 107 24.53 -13.20 19.63
CA HIS A 107 25.78 -12.85 20.30
C HIS A 107 25.60 -11.86 21.47
N ASP A 108 24.53 -11.06 21.46
CA ASP A 108 24.21 -10.08 22.51
C ASP A 108 23.43 -10.67 23.71
N THR A 109 22.91 -11.90 23.60
CA THR A 109 22.11 -12.56 24.67
C THR A 109 22.89 -13.55 25.53
N SER A 110 24.20 -13.67 25.31
CA SER A 110 25.09 -14.60 26.04
C SER A 110 25.98 -13.92 27.11
N GLY A 111 25.60 -12.73 27.58
CA GLY A 111 26.31 -11.94 28.61
C GLY A 111 25.63 -11.96 29.98
#